data_AF-A0A9D7M787-F1
#
_entry.id   AF-A0A9D7M787-F1
#
_cell.length_a   1.000
_cell.length_b   1.000
_cell.length_c   1.000
_cell.angle_alpha   90.00
_cell.angle_beta   90.00
_cell.angle_gamma   90.00
#
_symmetry.space_group_name_H-M   'P 1'
#
loop_
_entity.id
_entity.type
_entity.pdbx_description
1 polymer ?
#
loop_
_entity_poly.entity_id
_entity_poly.type
_entity_poly.pdbx_seq_one_letter_code
_entity_poly.pdbx_strand_id
1 'polypeptide(L)'
;MFLILSCTNGYGQGYNHQWLLGSCNFFQDPKGRILFDSGSYSLINENRKMVFKGTQANISDAGGNLLMSSNGIWIANATGDTMMNGSGLNPSPFTSNWPNGFPISFGNVALPFPWGH
;
A
#
# COMPACT_ATOMS: atom_id res chain seq x y z
N MET A 1 20.47 -8.65 15.60
CA MET A 1 19.21 -9.22 15.06
C MET A 1 19.27 -9.10 13.56
N PHE A 2 19.41 -10.21 12.85
CA PHE A 2 19.62 -10.26 11.40
C PHE A 2 18.30 -10.68 10.76
N LEU A 3 17.68 -9.80 9.96
CA LEU A 3 16.48 -10.14 9.20
C LEU A 3 16.93 -10.79 7.89
N ILE A 4 16.82 -12.12 7.80
CA ILE A 4 17.05 -12.85 6.54
C ILE A 4 15.71 -12.86 5.77
N LEU A 5 15.61 -12.06 4.71
CA LEU A 5 14.60 -12.25 3.67
C LEU A 5 15.15 -13.26 2.67
N SER A 6 14.73 -14.53 2.76
CA SER A 6 14.94 -15.50 1.68
C SER A 6 13.79 -15.36 0.68
N CYS A 7 14.04 -14.73 -0.47
CA CYS A 7 13.10 -14.71 -1.59
C CYS A 7 13.39 -15.89 -2.53
N THR A 8 12.72 -17.03 -2.34
CA THR A 8 12.59 -18.01 -3.42
C THR A 8 11.53 -17.47 -4.38
N ASN A 9 11.95 -16.79 -5.45
CA ASN A 9 11.14 -16.30 -6.57
C ASN A 9 9.62 -16.22 -6.31
N GLY A 10 9.19 -15.17 -5.62
CA GLY A 10 7.78 -14.89 -5.39
C GLY A 10 7.13 -14.29 -6.64
N TYR A 11 6.72 -15.12 -7.60
CA TYR A 11 5.91 -14.70 -8.75
C TYR A 11 4.48 -14.25 -8.38
N GLY A 12 4.14 -14.25 -7.09
CA GLY A 12 2.78 -14.01 -6.58
C GLY A 12 2.34 -12.54 -6.52
N GLN A 13 3.20 -11.57 -6.85
CA GLN A 13 2.82 -10.15 -6.78
C GLN A 13 2.41 -9.55 -8.13
N GLY A 14 2.47 -10.32 -9.23
CA GLY A 14 2.18 -9.80 -10.57
C GLY A 14 3.07 -8.61 -10.91
N TYR A 15 2.46 -7.47 -11.24
CA TYR A 15 3.17 -6.21 -11.51
C TYR A 15 3.55 -5.42 -10.24
N ASN A 16 3.11 -5.85 -9.05
CA ASN A 16 3.53 -5.20 -7.81
C ASN A 16 4.95 -5.58 -7.44
N HIS A 17 5.87 -4.65 -7.65
CA HIS A 17 7.25 -4.73 -7.16
C HIS A 17 7.56 -3.61 -6.17
N GLN A 18 6.55 -2.88 -5.71
CA GLN A 18 6.67 -1.78 -4.77
C GLN A 18 5.99 -2.13 -3.45
N TRP A 19 6.73 -1.97 -2.35
CA TRP A 19 6.19 -2.10 -1.01
C TRP A 19 6.14 -0.73 -0.34
N LEU A 20 4.92 -0.26 -0.10
CA LEU A 20 4.70 1.03 0.55
C LEU A 20 4.84 0.87 2.06
N LEU A 21 5.72 1.67 2.65
CA LEU A 21 5.97 1.67 4.09
C LEU A 21 5.05 2.67 4.79
N GLY A 22 4.68 2.32 6.02
CA GLY A 22 3.93 3.21 6.90
C GLY A 22 4.76 4.36 7.43
N SER A 23 4.09 5.31 8.09
CA SER A 23 4.70 6.21 9.07
C SER A 23 3.74 6.41 10.23
N CYS A 24 4.17 7.23 11.19
CA CYS A 24 3.39 7.69 12.33
C CYS A 24 2.04 8.32 11.95
N ASN A 25 1.20 8.55 12.96
CA ASN A 25 -0.21 8.98 12.89
C ASN A 25 -0.51 10.26 12.10
N PHE A 26 0.48 10.92 11.50
CA PHE A 26 0.37 12.22 10.88
C PHE A 26 0.52 12.15 9.35
N PHE A 27 -0.31 12.94 8.67
CA PHE A 27 -0.33 13.06 7.21
C PHE A 27 0.94 13.70 6.63
N GLN A 28 1.67 14.49 7.44
CA GLN A 28 2.83 15.28 7.01
C GLN A 28 4.13 14.47 7.04
N ASP A 29 4.14 13.34 7.73
CA ASP A 29 5.36 12.57 7.94
C ASP A 29 5.82 11.94 6.62
N PRO A 30 7.13 11.98 6.31
CA PRO A 30 7.66 11.27 5.16
C PRO A 30 7.37 9.78 5.30
N LYS A 31 6.97 9.16 4.20
CA LYS A 31 6.76 7.72 4.06
C LYS A 31 7.93 7.11 3.30
N GLY A 32 8.11 5.81 3.47
CA GLY A 32 9.07 5.05 2.70
C GLY A 32 8.39 4.24 1.61
N ARG A 33 9.13 3.93 0.56
CA ARG A 33 8.78 2.94 -0.46
C ARG A 33 9.99 2.09 -0.75
N ILE A 34 9.83 0.77 -0.70
CA ILE A 34 10.84 -0.17 -1.18
C ILE A 34 10.45 -0.56 -2.60
N LEU A 35 11.36 -0.34 -3.56
CA LEU A 35 11.25 -0.89 -4.90
C LEU A 35 12.12 -2.13 -4.99
N PHE A 36 11.56 -3.25 -5.43
CA PHE A 36 12.30 -4.45 -5.77
C PHE A 36 12.57 -4.50 -7.28
N ASP A 37 13.77 -4.93 -7.66
CA ASP A 37 14.12 -5.28 -9.04
C ASP A 37 14.69 -6.72 -9.11
N SER A 38 15.16 -7.13 -10.30
CA SER A 38 15.82 -8.42 -10.54
C SER A 38 17.19 -8.57 -9.82
N GLY A 39 17.18 -8.53 -8.48
CA GLY A 39 18.34 -8.82 -7.64
C GLY A 39 18.70 -7.72 -6.65
N SER A 40 18.03 -6.57 -6.69
CA SER A 40 18.27 -5.48 -5.76
C SER A 40 16.99 -4.90 -5.17
N TYR A 41 17.16 -4.01 -4.19
CA TYR A 41 16.09 -3.15 -3.72
C TYR A 41 16.60 -1.72 -3.56
N SER A 42 15.72 -0.75 -3.74
CA SER A 42 15.98 0.65 -3.40
C SER A 42 14.94 1.16 -2.41
N LEU A 43 15.39 1.97 -1.44
CA LEU A 43 14.53 2.65 -0.49
C LEU A 43 14.40 4.11 -0.91
N ILE A 44 13.16 4.56 -1.08
CA ILE A 44 12.82 5.92 -1.47
C ILE A 44 12.02 6.57 -0.34
N ASN A 45 12.36 7.81 0.00
CA ASN A 45 11.51 8.67 0.81
C ASN A 45 10.53 9.40 -0.09
N GLU A 46 9.26 9.39 0.29
CA GLU A 46 8.17 10.03 -0.42
C GLU A 46 7.25 10.78 0.54
N ASN A 47 6.56 11.81 0.04
CA ASN A 47 5.45 12.38 0.79
C ASN A 47 4.14 11.82 0.23
N ARG A 48 3.36 11.17 1.09
CA ARG A 48 2.09 10.54 0.71
C ARG A 48 1.09 10.75 1.85
N LYS A 49 -0.11 11.20 1.48
CA LYS A 49 -1.20 11.48 2.44
C LYS A 49 -1.57 10.22 3.23
N MET A 50 -1.66 9.07 2.57
CA MET A 50 -2.10 7.84 3.22
C MET A 50 -1.08 7.33 4.26
N VAL A 51 -1.58 7.06 5.45
CA VAL A 51 -0.84 6.43 6.55
C VAL A 51 -1.15 4.93 6.55
N PHE A 52 -0.14 4.10 6.84
CA PHE A 52 -0.31 2.67 7.09
C PHE A 52 0.09 2.34 8.53
N LYS A 53 -0.87 1.86 9.33
CA LYS A 53 -0.60 1.34 10.68
C LYS A 53 -0.34 -0.16 10.72
N GLY A 54 -0.84 -0.89 9.71
CA GLY A 54 -0.70 -2.34 9.60
C GLY A 54 -1.31 -2.83 8.30
N THR A 55 -2.58 -2.49 8.07
CA THR A 55 -3.28 -2.83 6.83
C THR A 55 -2.73 -2.01 5.65
N GLN A 56 -2.34 -2.69 4.58
CA GLN A 56 -1.75 -2.10 3.39
C GLN A 56 -1.98 -3.00 2.17
N ALA A 57 -2.51 -2.42 1.10
CA ALA A 57 -2.56 -3.03 -0.23
C ALA A 57 -2.26 -1.97 -1.29
N ASN A 58 -1.73 -2.39 -2.44
CA ASN A 58 -1.48 -1.54 -3.59
C ASN A 58 -1.59 -2.35 -4.90
N ILE A 59 -1.75 -1.63 -6.02
CA ILE A 59 -1.64 -2.18 -7.37
C ILE A 59 -0.72 -1.26 -8.19
N SER A 60 0.14 -1.86 -9.00
CA SER A 60 1.02 -1.22 -9.97
C SER A 60 0.68 -1.69 -11.39
N ASP A 61 1.01 -0.87 -12.39
CA ASP A 61 0.92 -1.24 -13.81
C ASP A 61 2.12 -2.08 -14.27
N ALA A 62 2.08 -2.55 -15.51
CA ALA A 62 3.16 -3.35 -16.10
C ALA A 62 4.50 -2.64 -16.23
N GLY A 63 4.49 -1.30 -16.24
CA GLY A 63 5.71 -0.47 -16.20
C GLY A 63 6.25 -0.30 -14.78
N GLY A 64 5.56 -0.84 -13.78
CA GLY A 64 5.93 -0.71 -12.40
C GLY A 64 5.56 0.64 -11.80
N ASN A 65 4.57 1.36 -12.33
CA ASN A 65 4.06 2.59 -11.71
C ASN A 65 2.94 2.28 -10.72
N LEU A 66 2.88 3.00 -9.60
CA LEU A 66 1.81 2.82 -8.61
C LEU A 66 0.49 3.35 -9.21
N LEU A 67 -0.56 2.52 -9.23
CA LEU A 67 -1.90 2.91 -9.68
C LEU A 67 -2.81 3.29 -8.52
N MET A 68 -2.76 2.52 -7.43
CA MET A 68 -3.57 2.77 -6.24
C MET A 68 -2.97 2.15 -4.99
N SER A 69 -3.41 2.64 -3.83
CA SER A 69 -3.12 2.03 -2.54
C SER A 69 -4.28 2.15 -1.56
N SER A 70 -4.35 1.29 -0.56
CA SER A 70 -5.37 1.34 0.49
C SER A 70 -4.81 0.95 1.86
N ASN A 71 -5.27 1.62 2.90
CA ASN A 71 -4.99 1.33 4.32
C ASN A 71 -6.19 0.69 5.05
N GLY A 72 -7.21 0.26 4.31
CA GLY A 72 -8.46 -0.32 4.83
C GLY A 72 -9.57 0.71 5.10
N ILE A 73 -9.25 2.01 5.15
CA ILE A 73 -10.23 3.09 5.38
C ILE A 73 -10.61 3.79 4.07
N TRP A 74 -9.61 4.05 3.24
CA TRP A 74 -9.81 4.70 1.96
C TRP A 74 -8.83 4.17 0.91
N ILE A 75 -9.06 4.53 -0.35
CA ILE A 75 -8.25 4.18 -1.51
C ILE A 75 -7.69 5.46 -2.10
N ALA A 76 -6.36 5.50 -2.21
CA ALA A 76 -5.63 6.55 -2.90
C ALA A 76 -5.35 6.14 -4.35
N ASN A 77 -5.37 7.11 -5.27
CA ASN A 77 -4.91 6.98 -6.64
C ASN A 77 -3.37 7.06 -6.72
N ALA A 78 -2.84 7.04 -7.94
CA ALA A 78 -1.41 7.15 -8.24
C ALA A 78 -0.73 8.42 -7.66
N THR A 79 -1.48 9.52 -7.49
CA THR A 79 -0.96 10.78 -6.93
C THR A 79 -1.03 10.84 -5.40
N GLY A 80 -1.59 9.81 -4.75
CA GLY A 80 -1.79 9.78 -3.30
C GLY A 80 -3.06 10.49 -2.82
N ASP A 81 -3.94 10.89 -3.73
CA ASP A 81 -5.24 11.50 -3.44
C ASP A 81 -6.35 10.46 -3.39
N THR A 82 -7.41 10.73 -2.62
CA THR A 82 -8.56 9.83 -2.53
C THR A 82 -9.20 9.62 -3.90
N MET A 83 -9.36 8.36 -4.31
CA MET A 83 -10.07 8.00 -5.53
C MET A 83 -11.54 8.38 -5.45
N MET A 84 -12.18 8.58 -6.62
CA MET A 84 -13.64 8.68 -6.70
C MET A 84 -14.27 7.43 -6.07
N ASN A 85 -15.20 7.63 -5.13
CA ASN A 85 -15.81 6.57 -4.31
C ASN A 85 -14.81 5.73 -3.48
N GLY A 86 -13.58 6.23 -3.30
CA GLY A 86 -12.52 5.58 -2.53
C GLY A 86 -12.59 5.85 -1.03
N SER A 87 -13.56 6.60 -0.53
CA SER A 87 -13.73 6.91 0.90
C SER A 87 -14.99 6.26 1.48
N GLY A 88 -15.11 6.28 2.82
CA GLY A 88 -16.30 5.74 3.50
C GLY A 88 -16.44 4.22 3.37
N LEU A 89 -15.34 3.53 3.03
CA LEU A 89 -15.30 2.09 2.92
C LEU A 89 -15.28 1.49 4.33
N ASN A 90 -16.06 0.43 4.55
CA ASN A 90 -16.18 -0.26 5.85
C ASN A 90 -16.71 0.62 7.01
N PRO A 91 -17.92 1.20 6.93
CA PRO A 91 -18.47 1.99 8.04
C PRO A 91 -18.68 1.11 9.28
N SER A 92 -17.95 1.40 10.36
CA SER A 92 -18.05 0.68 11.63
C SER A 92 -17.44 1.48 12.78
N PRO A 93 -17.73 1.14 14.05
CA PRO A 93 -17.01 1.71 15.19
C PRO A 93 -15.50 1.51 15.09
N PHE A 94 -15.04 0.38 14.53
CA PHE A 94 -13.61 0.13 14.35
C PHE A 94 -12.96 1.16 13.41
N THR A 95 -13.63 1.51 12.31
CA THR A 95 -13.20 2.57 11.39
C THR A 95 -13.19 3.94 12.05
N SER A 96 -14.16 4.24 12.91
CA SER A 96 -14.17 5.48 13.71
C SER A 96 -13.01 5.58 14.69
N ASN A 97 -12.58 4.45 15.29
CA ASN A 97 -11.44 4.40 16.20
C ASN A 97 -10.08 4.43 15.49
N TRP A 98 -10.04 4.06 14.21
CA TRP A 98 -8.81 3.94 13.40
C TRP A 98 -8.88 4.70 12.07
N PRO A 99 -9.14 6.02 12.07
CA PRO A 99 -9.42 6.79 10.85
C PRO A 99 -8.24 6.88 9.88
N ASN A 100 -7.02 6.64 10.37
CA ASN A 100 -5.78 6.78 9.59
C ASN A 100 -5.24 5.44 9.08
N GLY A 101 -5.98 4.34 9.23
CA GLY A 101 -5.56 2.99 8.80
C GLY A 101 -5.71 1.97 9.90
N PHE A 102 -6.15 0.76 9.54
CA PHE A 102 -6.35 -0.31 10.51
C PHE A 102 -5.00 -0.87 11.02
N PRO A 103 -4.85 -1.06 12.35
CA PRO A 103 -3.66 -1.63 12.96
C PRO A 103 -3.69 -3.17 12.94
N ILE A 104 -4.16 -3.77 11.84
CA ILE A 104 -4.23 -5.23 11.67
C ILE A 104 -3.43 -5.62 10.44
N SER A 105 -2.66 -6.70 10.53
CA SER A 105 -1.99 -7.29 9.37
C SER A 105 -3.00 -8.01 8.49
N PHE A 106 -2.75 -8.01 7.17
CA PHE A 106 -3.59 -8.72 6.19
C PHE A 106 -5.06 -8.27 6.16
N GLY A 107 -5.35 -7.03 6.58
CA GLY A 107 -6.71 -6.48 6.63
C GLY A 107 -7.29 -6.03 5.28
N ASN A 108 -6.50 -6.08 4.20
CA ASN A 108 -6.96 -5.80 2.85
C ASN A 108 -6.20 -6.61 1.80
N VAL A 109 -6.88 -6.86 0.68
CA VAL A 109 -6.32 -7.48 -0.52
C VAL A 109 -6.81 -6.65 -1.70
N ALA A 110 -5.89 -6.24 -2.57
CA ALA A 110 -6.21 -5.58 -3.83
C ALA A 110 -5.99 -6.57 -4.97
N LEU A 111 -7.03 -6.81 -5.76
CA LEU A 111 -6.98 -7.71 -6.91
C LEU A 111 -7.24 -6.90 -8.19
N PRO A 112 -6.47 -7.11 -9.27
CA PRO A 112 -6.80 -6.56 -10.56
C PRO A 112 -8.14 -7.15 -11.03
N PHE A 113 -8.87 -6.37 -11.83
CA PHE A 113 -10.10 -6.86 -12.42
C PHE A 113 -9.78 -8.06 -13.34
N PRO A 114 -10.48 -9.20 -13.20
CA PRO A 114 -10.10 -10.45 -13.87
C PRO A 114 -10.22 -10.40 -15.40
N TRP A 115 -11.04 -9.49 -15.94
CA TRP A 115 -11.28 -9.36 -17.39
C TRP A 115 -10.77 -8.00 -17.85
N GLY A 116 -9.46 -7.93 -18.12
CA GLY A 116 -8.78 -6.68 -18.54
C GLY A 116 -9.58 -5.91 -19.59
N HIS A 117 -9.92 -4.67 -19.25
CA HIS A 117 -10.39 -3.66 -20.18
C HIS A 117 -9.31 -2.60 -20.31
#